data_AF-A0A3G8XHW5-F1
#
_entry.id   AF-A0A3G8XHW5-F1
#
_cell.length_a   1.000
_cell.length_b   1.000
_cell.length_c   1.000
_cell.angle_alpha   90.00
_cell.angle_beta   90.00
_cell.angle_gamma   90.00
#
_symmetry.space_group_name_H-M   'P 1'
#
loop_
_entity.id
_entity.type
_entity.pdbx_description
1 polymer ?
#
loop_
_entity_poly.entity_id
_entity_poly.type
_entity_poly.pdbx_seq_one_letter_code
_entity_poly.pdbx_strand_id
1 'polypeptide(L)'
;MKHLIFLFTIFLLSCQNKKSENRERFNKPTINQTEKKDLEGKSDTIHINISKDIILLWNKNQNSLIKNQDYNDILKNKDKTSLVVEFVKKNNDLGISLCSKTTANLKDGDIAFIYLYENQKIPAFKCFKIQFDFIQNNCKIPEGLMDYVEKNRNNVSEDIQSCLNNG
;
A
#
# COMPACT_ATOMS: atom_id res chain seq x y z
N MET A 1 -23.15 32.14 -46.36
CA MET A 1 -22.71 32.77 -45.10
C MET A 1 -21.67 31.85 -44.48
N LYS A 2 -20.44 32.36 -44.36
CA LYS A 2 -19.17 31.81 -43.83
C LYS A 2 -19.17 30.38 -43.25
N HIS A 3 -18.49 29.48 -43.96
CA HIS A 3 -17.84 28.29 -43.39
C HIS A 3 -16.59 28.73 -42.61
N LEU A 4 -16.42 28.26 -41.38
CA LEU A 4 -15.15 28.37 -40.65
C LEU A 4 -14.71 26.97 -40.24
N ILE A 5 -13.88 26.36 -41.09
CA ILE A 5 -13.11 25.16 -40.81
C ILE A 5 -11.82 25.64 -40.17
N PHE A 6 -11.58 25.33 -38.90
CA PHE A 6 -10.28 25.58 -38.26
C PHE A 6 -9.51 24.25 -38.13
N LEU A 7 -8.66 24.01 -39.12
CA LEU A 7 -7.64 22.96 -39.12
C LEU A 7 -6.46 23.43 -38.27
N PHE A 8 -6.19 22.75 -37.15
CA PHE A 8 -4.90 22.83 -36.48
C PHE A 8 -4.11 21.55 -36.75
N THR A 9 -3.27 21.59 -37.77
CA THR A 9 -2.28 20.55 -38.07
C THR A 9 -0.90 20.95 -37.56
N ILE A 10 -0.36 20.10 -36.68
CA ILE A 10 1.02 19.59 -36.65
C ILE A 10 2.17 20.62 -36.53
N PHE A 11 2.81 20.60 -35.36
CA PHE A 11 4.27 20.72 -35.28
C PHE A 11 4.83 19.56 -34.46
N LEU A 12 5.18 18.48 -35.17
CA LEU A 12 6.09 17.45 -34.70
C LEU A 12 7.51 18.01 -34.83
N LEU A 13 8.09 18.49 -33.73
CA LEU A 13 9.54 18.69 -33.64
C LEU A 13 10.18 17.36 -33.21
N SER A 14 10.42 16.51 -34.22
CA SER A 14 11.48 15.51 -34.17
C SER A 14 12.83 16.23 -34.19
N CYS A 15 13.62 16.09 -33.14
CA CYS A 15 15.08 16.15 -33.25
C CYS A 15 15.65 14.79 -32.86
N GLN A 16 16.29 14.17 -33.84
CA GLN A 16 16.87 12.85 -33.81
C GLN A 16 18.18 12.82 -33.01
N ASN A 17 18.35 11.69 -32.32
CA ASN A 17 19.57 11.01 -31.91
C ASN A 17 20.93 11.63 -32.28
N LYS A 18 21.77 11.79 -31.26
CA LYS A 18 23.21 11.52 -31.37
C LYS A 18 23.60 10.44 -30.36
N LYS A 19 23.81 9.22 -30.87
CA LYS A 19 24.55 8.17 -30.16
C LYS A 19 26.04 8.57 -30.15
N SER A 20 26.69 8.50 -28.99
CA SER A 20 28.10 8.14 -28.93
C SER A 20 28.25 6.92 -28.02
N GLU A 21 28.57 5.79 -28.64
CA GLU A 21 29.17 4.66 -27.95
C GLU A 21 30.56 5.06 -27.45
N ASN A 22 30.81 4.89 -26.16
CA ASN A 22 32.16 4.59 -25.67
C ASN A 22 32.05 3.33 -24.82
N ARG A 23 32.56 2.23 -25.40
CA ARG A 23 32.86 1.01 -24.67
C ARG A 23 34.12 1.25 -23.87
N GLU A 24 34.00 1.29 -22.56
CA GLU A 24 35.09 0.92 -21.67
C GLU A 24 34.74 -0.41 -21.01
N ARG A 25 35.54 -1.45 -21.33
CA ARG A 25 35.61 -2.71 -20.60
C ARG A 25 36.72 -2.60 -19.56
N PHE A 26 36.57 -3.40 -18.50
CA PHE A 26 37.50 -3.69 -17.38
C PHE A 26 37.53 -2.61 -16.28
N ASN A 27 37.29 -2.89 -15.00
CA ASN A 27 37.67 -4.06 -14.20
C ASN A 27 36.61 -4.46 -13.16
N LYS A 28 36.51 -5.78 -12.91
CA LYS A 28 35.73 -6.41 -11.85
C LYS A 28 36.51 -6.29 -10.53
N PRO A 29 36.00 -5.63 -9.48
CA PRO A 29 36.57 -5.77 -8.15
C PRO A 29 36.11 -7.10 -7.55
N THR A 30 37.08 -7.96 -7.25
CA THR A 30 36.92 -9.10 -6.35
C THR A 30 36.53 -8.56 -4.97
N ILE A 31 35.24 -8.65 -4.62
CA ILE A 31 34.78 -8.35 -3.27
C ILE A 31 35.12 -9.58 -2.43
N ASN A 32 36.20 -9.45 -1.66
CA ASN A 32 36.51 -10.34 -0.55
C ASN A 32 35.28 -10.45 0.35
N GLN A 33 34.95 -11.67 0.74
CA GLN A 33 33.99 -11.99 1.78
C GLN A 33 34.45 -11.33 3.08
N THR A 34 34.01 -10.10 3.32
CA THR A 34 34.02 -9.51 4.66
C THR A 34 32.69 -9.89 5.28
N GLU A 35 32.77 -10.85 6.20
CA GLU A 35 31.91 -11.04 7.37
C GLU A 35 30.73 -10.05 7.43
N LYS A 36 29.53 -10.51 7.08
CA LYS A 36 28.31 -9.90 7.60
C LYS A 36 28.26 -10.19 9.10
N LYS A 37 28.97 -9.36 9.85
CA LYS A 37 28.55 -8.94 11.17
C LYS A 37 27.21 -8.26 10.96
N ASP A 38 26.12 -9.00 11.17
CA ASP A 38 24.79 -8.40 11.26
C ASP A 38 24.81 -7.44 12.44
N LEU A 39 25.08 -6.17 12.10
CA LEU A 39 24.79 -5.02 12.94
C LEU A 39 23.29 -5.06 13.21
N GLU A 40 22.96 -5.43 14.44
CA GLU A 40 21.65 -5.40 15.06
C GLU A 40 21.16 -3.94 15.19
N GLY A 41 20.95 -3.28 14.05
CA GLY A 41 20.15 -2.07 13.94
C GLY A 41 18.73 -2.53 13.65
N LYS A 42 17.86 -2.54 14.68
CA LYS A 42 16.43 -2.83 14.52
C LYS A 42 15.89 -1.98 13.36
N SER A 43 15.56 -2.62 12.24
CA SER A 43 14.85 -1.95 11.17
C SER A 43 13.50 -1.50 11.71
N ASP A 44 13.21 -0.20 11.62
CA ASP A 44 11.91 0.39 11.96
C ASP A 44 10.80 0.01 10.96
N THR A 45 11.14 -0.83 9.98
CA THR A 45 10.21 -1.31 8.95
C THR A 45 9.78 -2.75 9.23
N ILE A 46 8.47 -2.99 9.25
CA ILE A 46 7.89 -4.33 9.21
C ILE A 46 7.53 -4.69 7.78
N HIS A 47 7.87 -5.92 7.39
CA HIS A 47 7.48 -6.52 6.13
C HIS A 47 6.23 -7.39 6.35
N ILE A 48 5.13 -7.03 5.70
CA ILE A 48 3.87 -7.77 5.72
C ILE A 48 3.79 -8.56 4.42
N ASN A 49 4.15 -9.83 4.49
CA ASN A 49 4.15 -10.73 3.32
C ASN A 49 2.73 -11.25 3.07
N ILE A 50 2.01 -10.62 2.13
CA ILE A 50 0.65 -11.01 1.75
C ILE A 50 0.68 -12.27 0.88
N SER A 51 1.62 -12.31 -0.06
CA SER A 51 1.93 -13.47 -0.90
C SER A 51 3.40 -13.43 -1.30
N LYS A 52 3.84 -14.34 -2.19
CA LYS A 52 5.23 -14.35 -2.69
C LYS A 52 5.63 -13.04 -3.38
N ASP A 53 4.69 -12.37 -4.05
CA ASP A 53 4.96 -11.19 -4.90
C ASP A 53 4.28 -9.91 -4.39
N ILE A 54 3.79 -9.94 -3.14
CA ILE A 54 3.04 -8.83 -2.54
C ILE A 54 3.54 -8.64 -1.12
N ILE A 55 4.26 -7.54 -0.91
CA ILE A 55 4.75 -7.13 0.39
C ILE A 55 4.25 -5.71 0.66
N LEU A 56 3.58 -5.51 1.79
CA LEU A 56 3.34 -4.18 2.34
C LEU A 56 4.41 -3.88 3.37
N LEU A 57 4.87 -2.63 3.38
CA LEU A 57 5.88 -2.16 4.31
C LEU A 57 5.26 -1.17 5.30
N TRP A 58 5.48 -1.38 6.59
CA TRP A 58 4.98 -0.54 7.66
C TRP A 58 6.11 0.12 8.43
N ASN A 59 6.06 1.44 8.59
CA ASN A 59 6.98 2.20 9.43
C ASN A 59 6.43 2.24 10.86
N LYS A 60 7.14 1.60 11.81
CA LYS A 60 6.75 1.53 13.24
C LYS A 60 6.68 2.90 13.90
N ASN A 61 7.65 3.78 13.61
CA ASN A 61 7.79 5.06 14.29
C ASN A 61 6.73 6.05 13.81
N GLN A 62 6.39 6.00 12.52
CA GLN A 62 5.40 6.89 11.92
C GLN A 62 3.98 6.34 11.94
N ASN A 63 3.80 5.07 12.34
CA ASN A 63 2.55 4.34 12.24
C ASN A 63 1.88 4.54 10.86
N SER A 64 2.64 4.23 9.81
CA SER A 64 2.24 4.52 8.43
C SER A 64 2.74 3.47 7.44
N LEU A 65 2.01 3.34 6.33
CA LEU A 65 2.45 2.55 5.18
C LEU A 65 3.57 3.28 4.42
N ILE A 66 4.61 2.54 4.04
CA ILE A 66 5.68 3.04 3.18
C ILE A 66 5.22 2.87 1.72
N LYS A 67 5.14 3.99 0.99
CA LYS A 67 4.65 4.05 -0.40
C LYS A 67 5.76 3.77 -1.41
N ASN A 68 6.18 2.52 -1.51
CA ASN A 68 7.16 2.05 -2.50
C ASN A 68 6.49 1.64 -3.83
N GLN A 69 7.24 0.99 -4.72
CA GLN A 69 6.70 0.48 -5.98
C GLN A 69 5.62 -0.59 -5.76
N ASP A 70 5.85 -1.54 -4.85
CA ASP A 70 4.89 -2.62 -4.56
C ASP A 70 3.54 -2.08 -4.07
N TYR A 71 3.57 -1.08 -3.19
CA TYR A 71 2.38 -0.36 -2.71
C TYR A 71 1.52 0.13 -3.88
N ASN A 72 2.15 0.74 -4.90
CA ASN A 72 1.47 1.30 -6.06
C ASN A 72 1.03 0.22 -7.06
N ASP A 73 1.79 -0.87 -7.19
CA ASP A 73 1.48 -1.96 -8.12
C ASP A 73 0.26 -2.76 -7.68
N ILE A 74 0.07 -2.92 -6.37
CA ILE A 74 -1.15 -3.53 -5.81
C ILE A 74 -2.39 -2.71 -6.21
N LEU A 75 -2.34 -1.37 -6.15
CA LEU A 75 -3.50 -0.50 -6.46
C LEU A 75 -3.98 -0.61 -7.90
N LYS A 76 -3.07 -0.95 -8.81
CA LYS A 76 -3.32 -1.05 -10.25
C LYS A 76 -3.78 -2.43 -10.69
N ASN A 77 -3.72 -3.43 -9.81
CA ASN A 77 -4.02 -4.81 -10.13
C ASN A 77 -5.14 -5.35 -9.23
N LYS A 78 -6.28 -5.72 -9.84
CA LYS A 78 -7.47 -6.20 -9.13
C LYS A 78 -7.20 -7.51 -8.38
N ASP A 79 -6.45 -8.43 -8.98
CA ASP A 79 -6.14 -9.73 -8.36
C ASP A 79 -5.24 -9.54 -7.13
N LYS A 80 -4.23 -8.67 -7.23
CA LYS A 80 -3.41 -8.27 -6.07
C LYS A 80 -4.24 -7.62 -4.98
N THR A 81 -5.18 -6.74 -5.36
CA THR A 81 -6.12 -6.12 -4.40
C THR A 81 -6.97 -7.18 -3.71
N SER A 82 -7.49 -8.18 -4.45
CA SER A 82 -8.28 -9.28 -3.87
C SER A 82 -7.47 -10.08 -2.83
N LEU A 83 -6.19 -10.36 -3.10
CA LEU A 83 -5.31 -11.02 -2.14
C LEU A 83 -5.10 -10.19 -0.86
N VAL A 84 -5.04 -8.86 -0.98
CA VAL A 84 -4.96 -7.97 0.20
C VAL A 84 -6.26 -8.03 1.00
N VAL A 85 -7.42 -8.07 0.34
CA VAL A 85 -8.74 -8.20 0.99
C VAL A 85 -8.84 -9.49 1.79
N GLU A 86 -8.42 -10.62 1.22
CA GLU A 86 -8.37 -11.90 1.92
C GLU A 86 -7.42 -11.85 3.12
N PHE A 87 -6.29 -11.17 2.97
CA PHE A 87 -5.28 -11.03 4.01
C PHE A 87 -5.76 -10.23 5.22
N VAL A 88 -6.82 -9.42 5.10
CA VAL A 88 -7.43 -8.72 6.26
C VAL A 88 -7.79 -9.70 7.39
N LYS A 89 -8.13 -10.96 7.06
CA LYS A 89 -8.45 -12.03 8.02
C LYS A 89 -7.27 -12.46 8.91
N LYS A 90 -6.03 -12.12 8.57
CA LYS A 90 -4.84 -12.48 9.34
C LYS A 90 -4.77 -11.71 10.66
N ASN A 91 -4.28 -12.40 11.70
CA ASN A 91 -4.34 -11.94 13.08
C ASN A 91 -2.99 -12.07 13.81
N ASN A 92 -1.88 -12.14 13.08
CA ASN A 92 -0.56 -12.25 13.71
C ASN A 92 -0.22 -10.93 14.39
N ASP A 93 0.13 -10.98 15.68
CA ASP A 93 0.45 -9.80 16.48
C ASP A 93 1.78 -9.18 16.05
N LEU A 94 1.79 -7.86 15.82
CA LEU A 94 2.98 -7.11 15.42
C LEU A 94 3.67 -6.38 16.59
N GLY A 95 3.06 -6.39 17.79
CA GLY A 95 3.59 -5.69 18.96
C GLY A 95 3.56 -4.16 18.86
N ILE A 96 2.76 -3.60 17.96
CA ILE A 96 2.67 -2.15 17.73
C ILE A 96 1.33 -1.62 18.25
N SER A 97 1.36 -0.54 19.02
CA SER A 97 0.17 0.20 19.40
C SER A 97 -0.21 1.24 18.33
N LEU A 98 -1.51 1.37 18.05
CA LEU A 98 -2.08 2.36 17.14
C LEU A 98 -3.12 3.19 17.87
N CYS A 99 -3.13 4.51 17.64
CA CYS A 99 -4.05 5.45 18.31
C CYS A 99 -5.54 5.08 18.20
N SER A 100 -5.98 4.51 17.07
CA SER A 100 -7.38 4.12 16.84
C SER A 100 -7.74 2.73 17.36
N LYS A 101 -6.80 2.04 18.02
CA LYS A 101 -6.96 0.68 18.53
C LYS A 101 -6.63 0.64 20.01
N THR A 102 -7.67 0.70 20.84
CA THR A 102 -7.51 0.88 22.29
C THR A 102 -7.31 -0.43 23.05
N THR A 103 -7.69 -1.55 22.42
CA THR A 103 -7.82 -2.85 23.12
C THR A 103 -6.75 -3.87 22.78
N ALA A 104 -5.94 -3.64 21.73
CA ALA A 104 -4.93 -4.59 21.27
C ALA A 104 -3.86 -3.94 20.38
N ASN A 105 -2.75 -4.65 20.18
CA ASN A 105 -1.74 -4.31 19.19
C ASN A 105 -2.26 -4.53 17.76
N LEU A 106 -1.62 -3.87 16.80
CA LEU A 106 -1.82 -4.11 15.38
C LEU A 106 -1.52 -5.57 15.02
N LYS A 107 -2.39 -6.10 14.18
CA LYS A 107 -2.19 -7.37 13.49
C LYS A 107 -1.71 -7.13 12.06
N ASP A 108 -1.07 -8.11 11.46
CA ASP A 108 -0.70 -8.07 10.03
C ASP A 108 -1.90 -7.79 9.10
N GLY A 109 -3.05 -8.41 9.36
CA GLY A 109 -4.30 -8.13 8.63
C GLY A 109 -4.83 -6.69 8.82
N ASP A 110 -4.50 -6.03 9.95
CA ASP A 110 -4.85 -4.62 10.14
C ASP A 110 -4.10 -3.72 9.16
N ILE A 111 -2.85 -4.05 8.85
CA ILE A 111 -2.05 -3.29 7.88
C ILE A 111 -2.67 -3.40 6.48
N ALA A 112 -3.15 -4.58 6.10
CA ALA A 112 -3.89 -4.78 4.85
C ALA A 112 -5.21 -3.98 4.83
N PHE A 113 -5.95 -3.97 5.93
CA PHE A 113 -7.16 -3.17 6.06
C PHE A 113 -6.86 -1.66 5.91
N ILE A 114 -5.88 -1.16 6.64
CA ILE A 114 -5.46 0.25 6.59
C ILE A 114 -5.02 0.63 5.18
N TYR A 115 -4.30 -0.26 4.49
CA TYR A 115 -3.92 -0.04 3.10
C TYR A 115 -5.12 0.14 2.18
N LEU A 116 -6.14 -0.71 2.28
CA LEU A 116 -7.37 -0.58 1.49
C LEU A 116 -8.13 0.70 1.83
N TYR A 117 -8.18 1.04 3.12
CA TYR A 117 -8.88 2.21 3.65
C TYR A 117 -8.23 3.52 3.21
N GLU A 118 -6.91 3.69 3.40
CA GLU A 118 -6.17 4.90 3.01
C GLU A 118 -6.25 5.19 1.51
N ASN A 119 -6.37 4.14 0.70
CA ASN A 119 -6.50 4.25 -0.76
C ASN A 119 -7.96 4.33 -1.25
N GLN A 120 -8.91 4.57 -0.34
CA GLN A 120 -10.33 4.73 -0.64
C GLN A 120 -10.95 3.54 -1.40
N LYS A 121 -10.34 2.35 -1.28
CA LYS A 121 -10.88 1.13 -1.89
C LYS A 121 -12.09 0.63 -1.12
N ILE A 122 -12.20 0.99 0.15
CA ILE A 122 -13.28 0.55 1.05
C ILE A 122 -13.91 1.75 1.76
N PRO A 123 -14.82 2.51 1.10
CA PRO A 123 -15.57 3.54 1.79
C PRO A 123 -16.36 2.89 2.94
N ALA A 124 -15.91 3.10 4.19
CA ALA A 124 -16.37 2.31 5.34
C ALA A 124 -17.90 2.35 5.52
N PHE A 125 -18.52 3.52 5.33
CA PHE A 125 -19.98 3.67 5.35
C PHE A 125 -20.67 2.79 4.30
N LYS A 126 -20.11 2.68 3.09
CA LYS A 126 -20.69 1.91 2.00
C LYS A 126 -20.54 0.42 2.24
N CYS A 127 -19.34 -0.01 2.65
CA CYS A 127 -19.04 -1.43 2.78
C CYS A 127 -19.59 -2.04 4.07
N PHE A 128 -19.59 -1.32 5.19
CA PHE A 128 -20.01 -1.85 6.51
C PHE A 128 -21.36 -1.32 6.99
N LYS A 129 -21.95 -0.32 6.32
CA LYS A 129 -23.19 0.36 6.73
C LYS A 129 -23.11 0.96 8.14
N ILE A 130 -21.90 1.34 8.56
CA ILE A 130 -21.61 1.95 9.86
C ILE A 130 -20.90 3.28 9.63
N GLN A 131 -21.26 4.29 10.42
CA GLN A 131 -20.63 5.60 10.44
C GLN A 131 -19.50 5.63 11.46
N PHE A 132 -18.33 6.13 11.04
CA PHE A 132 -17.13 6.28 11.87
C PHE A 132 -16.67 7.74 11.77
N ASP A 133 -17.42 8.63 12.41
CA ASP A 133 -17.37 10.06 12.11
C ASP A 133 -16.45 10.85 13.06
N PHE A 134 -15.97 10.19 14.11
CA PHE A 134 -15.08 10.80 15.10
C PHE A 134 -13.63 10.42 14.86
N ILE A 135 -12.78 11.42 14.64
CA ILE A 135 -11.33 11.26 14.53
C ILE A 135 -10.70 11.93 15.75
N GLN A 136 -10.02 11.14 16.59
CA GLN A 136 -9.27 11.67 17.72
C GLN A 136 -8.13 12.58 17.25
N ASN A 137 -7.79 13.59 18.06
CA ASN A 137 -6.67 14.49 17.79
C ASN A 137 -5.39 13.66 17.54
N ASN A 138 -4.70 13.96 16.42
CA ASN A 138 -3.46 13.31 15.98
C ASN A 138 -3.60 11.84 15.53
N CYS A 139 -4.81 11.32 15.32
CA CYS A 139 -5.02 10.00 14.71
C CYS A 139 -5.55 10.15 13.27
N LYS A 140 -5.05 9.32 12.33
CA LYS A 140 -5.52 9.35 10.92
C LYS A 140 -6.74 8.48 10.66
N ILE A 141 -7.01 7.56 11.58
CA ILE A 141 -8.05 6.55 11.45
C ILE A 141 -9.14 6.88 12.47
N PRO A 142 -10.43 6.86 12.07
CA PRO A 142 -11.53 7.12 12.99
C PRO A 142 -11.52 6.21 14.21
N GLU A 143 -11.98 6.74 15.33
CA GLU A 143 -12.17 5.98 16.56
C GLU A 143 -13.16 4.83 16.33
N GLY A 144 -12.87 3.68 16.96
CA GLY A 144 -13.72 2.50 16.88
C GLY A 144 -13.61 1.71 15.56
N LEU A 145 -13.04 2.27 14.49
CA LEU A 145 -12.89 1.56 13.21
C LEU A 145 -11.99 0.33 13.37
N MET A 146 -10.82 0.48 13.98
CA MET A 146 -9.89 -0.64 14.14
C MET A 146 -10.36 -1.66 15.19
N ASP A 147 -11.10 -1.22 16.21
CA ASP A 147 -11.72 -2.12 17.18
C ASP A 147 -12.89 -2.91 16.54
N TYR A 148 -13.63 -2.30 15.60
CA TYR A 148 -14.63 -3.02 14.79
C TYR A 148 -13.98 -4.09 13.91
N VAL A 149 -12.88 -3.75 13.23
CA VAL A 149 -12.10 -4.69 12.41
C VAL A 149 -11.59 -5.86 13.25
N GLU A 150 -11.04 -5.60 14.44
CA GLU A 150 -10.56 -6.64 15.35
C GLU A 150 -11.65 -7.66 15.67
N LYS A 151 -12.85 -7.18 16.05
CA LYS A 151 -13.97 -8.03 16.49
C LYS A 151 -14.63 -8.79 15.35
N ASN A 152 -14.59 -8.27 14.12
CA ASN A 152 -15.39 -8.75 12.99
C ASN A 152 -14.56 -9.15 11.77
N ARG A 153 -13.25 -9.41 11.95
CA ARG A 153 -12.26 -9.52 10.87
C ARG A 153 -12.65 -10.40 9.69
N ASN A 154 -13.29 -11.54 9.95
CA ASN A 154 -13.78 -12.45 8.90
C ASN A 154 -14.89 -11.79 8.06
N ASN A 155 -15.92 -11.25 8.73
CA ASN A 155 -17.03 -10.55 8.08
C ASN A 155 -16.54 -9.31 7.35
N VAL A 156 -15.60 -8.55 7.92
CA VAL A 156 -15.02 -7.35 7.28
C VAL A 156 -14.39 -7.69 5.93
N SER A 157 -13.60 -8.76 5.84
CA SER A 157 -13.01 -9.18 4.56
C SER A 157 -14.09 -9.55 3.53
N GLU A 158 -15.17 -10.22 3.95
CA GLU A 158 -16.29 -10.60 3.09
C GLU A 158 -17.11 -9.40 2.62
N ASP A 159 -17.40 -8.46 3.54
CA ASP A 159 -18.10 -7.21 3.26
C ASP A 159 -17.31 -6.35 2.27
N ILE A 160 -15.99 -6.26 2.44
CA ILE A 160 -15.10 -5.59 1.48
C ILE A 160 -15.17 -6.25 0.11
N GLN A 161 -15.07 -7.58 0.05
CA GLN A 161 -15.12 -8.32 -1.21
C GLN A 161 -16.44 -8.09 -1.94
N SER A 162 -17.57 -8.11 -1.20
CA SER A 162 -18.89 -7.80 -1.73
C SER A 162 -18.98 -6.35 -2.23
N CYS A 163 -18.44 -5.39 -1.46
CA CYS A 163 -18.42 -3.97 -1.78
C CYS A 163 -17.65 -3.66 -3.07
N LEU A 164 -16.53 -4.35 -3.31
CA LEU A 164 -15.69 -4.18 -4.51
C LEU A 164 -16.27 -4.87 -5.75
N ASN A 165 -17.12 -5.88 -5.58
CA ASN A 165 -17.76 -6.58 -6.71
C ASN A 165 -19.07 -5.93 -7.14
N ASN A 166 -19.74 -5.22 -6.23
CA ASN A 166 -21.03 -4.55 -6.45
C ASN A 166 -20.92 -3.02 -6.63
N GLY A 167 -19.70 -2.47 -6.60
CA GLY A 167 -19.41 -1.03 -6.67
C GLY A 167 -18.87 -0.62 -8.02
#